data_AF-A0A8C9AE81-F1
#
_entry.id   AF-A0A8C9AE81-F1
#
_cell.length_a   1.000
_cell.length_b   1.000
_cell.length_c   1.000
_cell.angle_alpha   90.00
_cell.angle_beta   90.00
_cell.angle_gamma   90.00
#
_symmetry.space_group_name_H-M   'P 1'
#
loop_
_entity.id
_entity.type
_entity.pdbx_description
1 polymer ?
#
loop_
_entity_poly.entity_id
_entity_poly.type
_entity_poly.pdbx_seq_one_letter_code
_entity_poly.pdbx_strand_id
1 'polypeptide(L)'
;MAAGETQLYAKVSSRLRGRSTPSLLEPLLAMGFPAHTLCRDTRGTWPALCCRLRCHRNDPSLDDPIPQEYALFLCPTGALLEKLQEFWRESKRQCAKNRAHEVFPHVTLCDFFTCEDQKVECLYEALKRAGDRVLGTFPPAVPLVLHSSISYLGFFLSGSPTDVIREFAVTFATEASVLADCTVKPCTKQLHLTLAHKFYPHHQRTLEQLARAIHPGLGCPWTAALYSRDMRFVHYQTLRAVFQYKPQNVDELTLSPGDYIFVDPTQQEEASEGWVIGVSQRTGRRGFLPENYTDRASEADTWVKHRTYTFSLATDLDSRKDGEGSGRPSAEFHPPQTSRSLSSIQALQATVARRSVLVVRHGERVDQVFGKSWLQQCSTPDGKYYRPDLNFPCSLPPRSGGIKGFESDPPLSSCGVFQSRLAGGSGPPGWVRATLILSSSRCPP
;
A
#
# COMPACT_ATOMS: atom_id res chain seq x y z
N MET A 1 33.55 -28.03 -23.61
CA MET A 1 34.01 -27.53 -22.30
C MET A 1 33.98 -26.02 -22.34
N ALA A 2 32.90 -25.42 -21.82
CA ALA A 2 32.73 -23.98 -21.71
C ALA A 2 32.02 -23.75 -20.37
N ALA A 3 32.79 -23.47 -19.32
CA ALA A 3 32.29 -22.93 -18.07
C ALA A 3 32.44 -21.41 -18.19
N GLY A 4 31.36 -20.74 -18.56
CA GLY A 4 31.27 -19.28 -18.54
C GLY A 4 30.79 -18.85 -17.16
N GLU A 5 31.71 -18.26 -16.39
CA GLU A 5 31.42 -17.67 -15.08
C GLU A 5 30.35 -16.57 -15.20
N THR A 6 29.31 -16.69 -14.37
CA THR A 6 28.25 -15.71 -14.23
C THR A 6 28.72 -14.64 -13.24
N GLN A 7 29.30 -13.54 -13.73
CA GLN A 7 29.54 -12.35 -12.91
C GLN A 7 28.22 -11.62 -12.65
N LEU A 8 27.49 -12.07 -11.63
CA LEU A 8 26.41 -11.32 -11.00
C LEU A 8 27.06 -10.28 -10.06
N TYR A 9 26.59 -9.04 -10.13
CA TYR A 9 26.92 -7.90 -9.27
C TYR A 9 28.14 -7.04 -9.67
N ALA A 10 27.83 -5.90 -10.28
CA ALA A 10 28.76 -4.77 -10.36
C ALA A 10 28.90 -4.13 -8.97
N LYS A 11 30.14 -3.92 -8.54
CA LYS A 11 30.53 -3.36 -7.25
C LYS A 11 30.12 -1.88 -7.18
N VAL A 12 29.07 -1.56 -6.41
CA VAL A 12 28.65 -0.16 -6.18
C VAL A 12 29.63 0.50 -5.20
N SER A 13 30.34 1.52 -5.67
CA SER A 13 31.31 2.29 -4.89
C SER A 13 30.60 3.34 -4.03
N SER A 14 30.80 3.30 -2.70
CA SER A 14 30.33 4.32 -1.78
C SER A 14 31.29 5.51 -1.72
N ARG A 15 30.85 6.68 -2.17
CA ARG A 15 31.44 7.98 -1.76
C ARG A 15 30.30 8.96 -1.46
N LEU A 16 30.16 9.29 -0.17
CA LEU A 16 29.17 10.23 0.35
C LEU A 16 29.79 11.62 0.62
N ARG A 17 29.10 12.67 0.17
CA ARG A 17 29.07 14.00 0.81
C ARG A 17 27.82 14.75 0.33
N GLY A 18 26.90 15.10 1.24
CA GLY A 18 25.89 16.13 0.95
C GLY A 18 24.52 16.04 1.65
N ARG A 19 24.44 16.63 2.85
CA ARG A 19 23.37 17.50 3.44
C ARG A 19 21.86 17.12 3.48
N SER A 20 21.39 17.05 4.75
CA SER A 20 20.16 17.62 5.37
C SER A 20 18.76 17.00 5.18
N THR A 21 18.31 16.28 6.22
CA THR A 21 17.04 16.42 6.99
C THR A 21 17.24 15.69 8.35
N PRO A 22 16.65 16.12 9.48
CA PRO A 22 16.83 15.45 10.78
C PRO A 22 15.97 14.19 10.78
N SER A 23 16.49 13.13 10.16
CA SER A 23 15.78 11.88 9.97
C SER A 23 16.02 10.97 11.17
N LEU A 24 15.01 10.20 11.56
CA LEU A 24 15.10 9.07 12.51
C LEU A 24 16.17 8.02 12.12
N LEU A 25 16.78 8.19 10.94
CA LEU A 25 17.89 7.42 10.39
C LEU A 25 19.21 7.69 11.12
N GLU A 26 19.52 8.93 11.53
CA GLU A 26 20.84 9.28 12.11
C GLU A 26 21.18 8.48 13.38
N PRO A 27 20.26 8.31 14.37
CA PRO A 27 20.54 7.48 15.54
C PRO A 27 20.73 5.99 15.22
N LEU A 28 20.03 5.45 14.22
CA LEU A 28 20.14 4.04 13.81
C LEU A 28 21.40 3.77 12.99
N LEU A 29 21.78 4.69 12.12
CA LEU A 29 23.07 4.68 11.45
C LEU A 29 24.20 4.75 12.47
N ALA A 30 24.06 5.60 13.51
CA ALA A 30 25.01 5.68 14.62
C ALA A 30 25.06 4.40 15.48
N MET A 31 23.96 3.65 15.55
CA MET A 31 23.91 2.31 16.17
C MET A 31 24.46 1.20 15.25
N GLY A 32 24.95 1.53 14.05
CA GLY A 32 25.62 0.60 13.14
C GLY A 32 24.71 -0.12 12.15
N PHE A 33 23.42 0.21 12.06
CA PHE A 33 22.55 -0.37 11.04
C PHE A 33 22.88 0.18 9.64
N PRO A 34 23.00 -0.67 8.61
CA PRO A 34 23.22 -0.19 7.25
C PRO A 34 22.07 0.68 6.73
N ALA A 35 22.39 1.74 5.99
CA ALA A 35 21.41 2.71 5.50
C ALA A 35 20.30 2.08 4.64
N HIS A 36 20.63 1.07 3.83
CA HIS A 36 19.66 0.39 2.97
C HIS A 36 18.63 -0.41 3.79
N THR A 37 19.03 -1.02 4.91
CA THR A 37 18.13 -1.73 5.83
C THR A 37 17.06 -0.80 6.41
N LEU A 38 17.42 0.47 6.65
CA LEU A 38 16.55 1.49 7.23
C LEU A 38 15.60 2.11 6.20
N CYS A 39 16.07 2.32 4.98
CA CYS A 39 15.31 2.96 3.90
C CYS A 39 14.28 2.04 3.22
N ARG A 40 14.40 0.71 3.35
CA ARG A 40 13.43 -0.24 2.80
C ARG A 40 12.05 -0.18 3.47
N ASP A 41 11.88 0.47 4.63
CA ASP A 41 10.58 0.60 5.31
C ASP A 41 9.83 1.86 4.88
N THR A 42 8.87 1.67 3.98
CA THR A 42 8.07 2.75 3.39
C THR A 42 7.04 3.35 4.33
N ARG A 43 6.83 2.78 5.52
CA ARG A 43 5.90 3.34 6.51
C ARG A 43 6.49 4.50 7.30
N GLY A 44 7.80 4.76 7.20
CA GLY A 44 8.46 5.97 7.72
C GLY A 44 8.30 6.21 9.24
N THR A 45 7.78 5.23 9.99
CA THR A 45 7.51 5.37 11.43
C THR A 45 8.43 4.46 12.22
N TRP A 46 9.04 5.00 13.29
CA TRP A 46 9.96 4.27 14.17
C TRP A 46 9.44 2.89 14.63
N PRO A 47 8.16 2.73 15.03
CA PRO A 47 7.64 1.43 15.45
C PRO A 47 7.63 0.39 14.33
N ALA A 48 7.31 0.79 13.09
CA ALA A 48 7.29 -0.12 11.94
C ALA A 48 8.71 -0.64 11.64
N LEU A 49 9.70 0.26 11.69
CA LEU A 49 11.10 -0.05 11.46
C LEU A 49 11.66 -0.97 12.54
N CYS A 50 11.39 -0.69 13.81
CA CYS A 50 11.76 -1.57 14.92
C CYS A 50 11.11 -2.96 14.80
N CYS A 51 9.82 -3.04 14.45
CA CYS A 51 9.14 -4.31 14.24
C CYS A 51 9.81 -5.12 13.12
N ARG A 52 10.13 -4.48 11.99
CA ARG A 52 10.83 -5.13 10.88
C ARG A 52 12.20 -5.65 11.30
N LEU A 53 13.04 -4.81 11.91
CA LEU A 53 14.38 -5.21 12.36
C LEU A 53 14.31 -6.37 13.36
N ARG A 54 13.31 -6.38 14.25
CA ARG A 54 13.07 -7.51 15.16
C ARG A 54 12.66 -8.78 14.42
N CYS A 55 11.75 -8.68 13.44
CA CYS A 55 11.28 -9.83 12.69
C CYS A 55 12.35 -10.42 11.76
N HIS A 56 13.20 -9.57 11.18
CA HIS A 56 14.31 -9.96 10.29
C HIS A 56 15.64 -10.15 11.04
N ARG A 57 15.66 -10.20 12.37
CA ARG A 57 16.90 -10.35 13.16
C ARG A 57 17.77 -11.53 12.73
N ASN A 58 17.15 -12.60 12.20
CA ASN A 58 17.81 -13.82 11.73
C ASN A 58 17.74 -13.97 10.20
N ASP A 59 17.47 -12.90 9.47
CA ASP A 59 17.50 -12.89 8.01
C ASP A 59 18.96 -12.79 7.55
N PRO A 60 19.52 -13.80 6.86
CA PRO A 60 20.91 -13.82 6.43
C PRO A 60 21.25 -12.75 5.39
N SER A 61 20.24 -12.15 4.77
CA SER A 61 20.35 -11.22 3.65
C SER A 61 19.84 -9.82 3.99
N LEU A 62 19.64 -9.53 5.28
CA LEU A 62 19.18 -8.23 5.75
C LEU A 62 20.15 -7.10 5.37
N ASP A 63 21.45 -7.38 5.51
CA ASP A 63 22.53 -6.42 5.30
C ASP A 63 23.07 -6.41 3.87
N ASP A 64 22.54 -7.26 2.98
CA ASP A 64 22.92 -7.23 1.57
C ASP A 64 22.34 -5.98 0.90
N PRO A 65 23.15 -5.18 0.17
CA PRO A 65 22.71 -3.95 -0.49
C PRO A 65 21.96 -4.27 -1.79
N ILE A 66 20.90 -5.06 -1.69
CA ILE A 66 20.12 -5.53 -2.83
C ILE A 66 19.09 -4.44 -3.18
N PRO A 67 19.19 -3.80 -4.36
CA PRO A 67 18.24 -2.75 -4.73
C PRO A 67 16.84 -3.31 -4.92
N GLN A 68 15.83 -2.48 -4.70
CA GLN A 68 14.47 -2.83 -5.09
C GLN A 68 14.26 -2.60 -6.58
N GLU A 69 13.40 -3.41 -7.19
CA GLU A 69 12.89 -3.13 -8.53
C GLU A 69 11.62 -2.29 -8.44
N TYR A 70 11.60 -1.18 -9.16
CA TYR A 70 10.49 -0.26 -9.26
C TYR A 70 9.83 -0.35 -10.62
N ALA A 71 8.54 -0.06 -10.67
CA ALA A 71 7.79 0.13 -11.91
C ALA A 71 6.74 1.22 -11.74
N LEU A 72 6.50 1.96 -12.83
CA LEU A 72 5.48 2.99 -12.89
C LEU A 72 4.26 2.47 -13.66
N PHE A 73 3.09 2.56 -13.02
CA PHE A 73 1.83 2.11 -13.56
C PHE A 73 0.81 3.23 -13.60
N LEU A 74 0.04 3.32 -14.68
CA LEU A 74 -1.15 4.15 -14.73
C LEU A 74 -2.36 3.30 -14.30
N CYS A 75 -2.99 3.69 -13.21
CA CYS A 75 -4.08 2.94 -12.59
C CYS A 75 -5.41 3.71 -12.74
N PRO A 76 -6.49 3.06 -13.22
CA PRO A 76 -7.82 3.65 -13.19
C PRO A 76 -8.33 3.70 -11.75
N THR A 77 -9.17 4.68 -11.45
CA THR A 77 -9.81 4.82 -10.14
C THR A 77 -11.33 5.06 -10.30
N GLY A 78 -12.08 5.00 -9.20
CA GLY A 78 -13.53 5.19 -9.21
C GLY A 78 -14.29 4.07 -9.93
N ALA A 79 -15.37 4.43 -10.63
CA ALA A 79 -16.33 3.47 -11.21
C ALA A 79 -15.71 2.47 -12.20
N LEU A 80 -14.70 2.89 -12.98
CA LEU A 80 -14.02 1.96 -13.90
C LEU A 80 -13.26 0.87 -13.12
N LEU A 81 -12.58 1.24 -12.03
CA LEU A 81 -11.86 0.27 -11.19
C LEU A 81 -12.82 -0.74 -10.56
N GLU A 82 -13.99 -0.30 -10.09
CA GLU A 82 -15.02 -1.19 -9.53
C GLU A 82 -15.51 -2.21 -10.57
N LYS A 83 -15.74 -1.77 -11.81
CA LYS A 83 -16.14 -2.66 -12.91
C LYS A 83 -15.04 -3.64 -13.31
N LEU A 84 -13.78 -3.21 -13.30
CA LEU A 84 -12.63 -4.09 -13.54
C LEU A 84 -12.47 -5.14 -12.44
N GLN A 85 -12.69 -4.76 -11.17
CA GLN A 85 -12.67 -5.69 -10.05
C GLN A 85 -13.84 -6.68 -10.09
N GLU A 86 -15.02 -6.23 -10.50
CA GLU A 86 -16.18 -7.09 -10.75
C GLU A 86 -15.88 -8.11 -11.86
N PHE A 87 -15.34 -7.64 -13.00
CA PHE A 87 -14.88 -8.49 -14.08
C PHE A 87 -13.92 -9.57 -13.56
N TRP A 88 -12.91 -9.22 -12.76
CA TRP A 88 -11.95 -10.19 -12.25
C TRP A 88 -12.53 -11.21 -11.28
N ARG A 89 -13.44 -10.78 -10.42
CA ARG A 89 -14.14 -11.70 -9.52
C ARG A 89 -14.92 -12.73 -10.34
N GLU A 90 -15.59 -12.29 -11.38
CA GLU A 90 -16.43 -13.12 -12.23
C GLU A 90 -15.62 -14.02 -13.16
N SER A 91 -14.56 -13.49 -13.79
CA SER A 91 -13.66 -14.26 -14.64
C SER A 91 -12.92 -15.33 -13.85
N LYS A 92 -12.48 -15.03 -12.61
CA LYS A 92 -11.84 -16.03 -11.75
C LYS A 92 -12.82 -17.13 -11.35
N ARG A 93 -14.11 -16.79 -11.13
CA ARG A 93 -15.16 -17.76 -10.78
C ARG A 93 -15.52 -18.67 -11.95
N GLN A 94 -15.68 -18.12 -13.15
CA GLN A 94 -16.15 -18.89 -14.32
C GLN A 94 -15.03 -19.51 -15.15
N CYS A 95 -13.82 -18.96 -15.12
CA CYS A 95 -12.72 -19.31 -16.03
C CYS A 95 -11.40 -19.62 -15.30
N ALA A 96 -11.46 -19.80 -13.98
CA ALA A 96 -10.30 -19.97 -13.09
C ALA A 96 -9.30 -18.79 -13.11
N LYS A 97 -8.27 -18.88 -12.26
CA LYS A 97 -7.21 -17.87 -12.18
C LYS A 97 -6.33 -17.93 -13.43
N ASN A 98 -6.35 -16.88 -14.24
CA ASN A 98 -5.34 -16.59 -15.27
C ASN A 98 -4.29 -15.57 -14.78
N ARG A 99 -3.24 -15.33 -15.58
CA ARG A 99 -2.07 -14.50 -15.21
C ARG A 99 -2.38 -13.02 -15.01
N ALA A 100 -3.46 -12.47 -15.56
CA ALA A 100 -3.84 -11.08 -15.33
C ALA A 100 -4.23 -10.84 -13.86
N HIS A 101 -4.75 -11.86 -13.16
CA HIS A 101 -5.13 -11.74 -11.75
C HIS A 101 -3.94 -11.72 -10.78
N GLU A 102 -2.70 -11.90 -11.27
CA GLU A 102 -1.50 -11.81 -10.43
C GLU A 102 -1.15 -10.37 -10.06
N VAL A 103 -1.72 -9.39 -10.79
CA VAL A 103 -1.49 -7.95 -10.59
C VAL A 103 -2.83 -7.23 -10.47
N PHE A 104 -2.85 -5.95 -10.09
CA PHE A 104 -4.03 -5.06 -10.08
C PHE A 104 -4.31 -4.45 -11.46
N PRO A 105 -5.50 -3.88 -11.78
CA PRO A 105 -5.77 -3.39 -13.14
C PRO A 105 -4.93 -2.14 -13.41
N HIS A 106 -4.11 -2.16 -14.46
CA HIS A 106 -3.16 -1.09 -14.75
C HIS A 106 -2.77 -1.04 -16.22
N VAL A 107 -2.14 0.07 -16.60
CA VAL A 107 -1.36 0.24 -17.84
C VAL A 107 0.11 0.40 -17.45
N THR A 108 1.00 -0.43 -18.00
CA THR A 108 2.44 -0.36 -17.74
C THR A 108 3.07 0.77 -18.52
N LEU A 109 3.74 1.71 -17.82
CA LEU A 109 4.34 2.89 -18.42
C LEU A 109 5.84 2.74 -18.68
N CYS A 110 6.53 1.89 -17.92
CA CYS A 110 7.95 1.61 -18.10
C CYS A 110 8.28 0.16 -17.73
N ASP A 111 9.44 -0.32 -18.18
CA ASP A 111 10.02 -1.57 -17.69
C ASP A 111 10.36 -1.45 -16.19
N PHE A 112 10.52 -2.58 -15.51
CA PHE A 112 11.09 -2.59 -14.17
C PHE A 112 12.53 -2.03 -14.20
N PHE A 113 12.86 -1.20 -13.22
CA PHE A 113 14.17 -0.57 -13.08
C PHE A 113 14.61 -0.57 -11.62
N THR A 114 15.92 -0.50 -11.36
CA THR A 114 16.45 -0.43 -10.00
C THR A 114 16.64 1.02 -9.55
N CYS A 115 16.43 1.27 -8.27
CA CYS A 115 16.74 2.55 -7.63
C CYS A 115 17.42 2.27 -6.28
N GLU A 116 18.47 3.02 -5.97
CA GLU A 116 19.13 2.96 -4.67
C GLU A 116 18.21 3.48 -3.57
N ASP A 117 18.16 2.80 -2.43
CA ASP A 117 17.24 3.14 -1.34
C ASP A 117 17.38 4.59 -0.82
N GLN A 118 18.58 5.18 -0.94
CA GLN A 118 18.84 6.58 -0.54
C GLN A 118 18.29 7.61 -1.53
N LYS A 119 18.03 7.21 -2.78
CA LYS A 119 17.58 8.09 -3.87
C LYS A 119 16.07 8.01 -4.12
N VAL A 120 15.35 7.26 -3.30
CA VAL A 120 13.91 7.02 -3.43
C VAL A 120 13.09 8.32 -3.34
N GLU A 121 13.49 9.26 -2.46
CA GLU A 121 12.82 10.57 -2.40
C GLU A 121 13.06 11.41 -3.67
N CYS A 122 14.25 11.31 -4.29
CA CYS A 122 14.50 11.93 -5.59
C CYS A 122 13.63 11.31 -6.70
N LEU A 123 13.39 10.01 -6.64
CA LEU A 123 12.48 9.31 -7.55
C LEU A 123 11.01 9.77 -7.37
N TYR A 124 10.60 10.09 -6.15
CA TYR A 124 9.28 10.68 -5.88
C TYR A 124 9.14 12.08 -6.45
N GLU A 125 10.19 12.89 -6.33
CA GLU A 125 10.25 14.23 -6.93
C GLU A 125 10.22 14.14 -8.47
N ALA A 126 10.91 13.16 -9.07
CA ALA A 126 10.83 12.90 -10.51
C ALA A 126 9.40 12.58 -10.97
N LEU A 127 8.68 11.74 -10.22
CA LEU A 127 7.26 11.45 -10.49
C LEU A 127 6.41 12.72 -10.43
N LYS A 128 6.61 13.54 -9.39
CA LYS A 128 5.88 14.80 -9.22
C LYS A 128 6.14 15.76 -10.38
N ARG A 129 7.41 16.00 -10.75
CA ARG A 129 7.77 16.91 -11.85
C ARG A 129 7.23 16.45 -13.19
N ALA A 130 7.31 15.15 -13.48
CA ALA A 130 6.75 14.60 -14.70
C ALA A 130 5.22 14.75 -14.74
N GLY A 131 4.56 14.52 -13.60
CA GLY A 131 3.12 14.69 -13.47
C GLY A 131 2.67 16.15 -13.62
N ASP A 132 3.36 17.08 -12.98
CA ASP A 132 3.07 18.52 -13.03
C ASP A 132 3.18 19.06 -14.47
N ARG A 133 4.17 18.58 -15.25
CA ARG A 133 4.38 18.97 -16.65
C ARG A 133 3.23 18.60 -17.57
N VAL A 134 2.62 17.43 -17.37
CA VAL A 134 1.53 16.94 -18.23
C VAL A 134 0.14 17.21 -17.66
N LEU A 135 0.04 17.74 -16.43
CA LEU A 135 -1.24 17.88 -15.72
C LEU A 135 -2.28 18.68 -16.52
N GLY A 136 -1.86 19.77 -17.17
CA GLY A 136 -2.75 20.64 -17.96
C GLY A 136 -3.20 20.05 -19.29
N THR A 137 -2.43 19.12 -19.86
CA THR A 137 -2.74 18.45 -21.13
C THR A 137 -3.25 17.02 -20.95
N PHE A 138 -3.25 16.50 -19.72
CA PHE A 138 -3.66 15.14 -19.43
C PHE A 138 -5.12 14.92 -19.85
N PRO A 139 -5.43 13.84 -20.59
CA PRO A 139 -6.74 13.66 -21.17
C PRO A 139 -7.82 13.51 -20.09
N PRO A 140 -8.97 14.22 -20.20
CA PRO A 140 -10.08 14.09 -19.25
C PRO A 140 -10.76 12.73 -19.31
N ALA A 141 -10.64 12.03 -20.45
CA ALA A 141 -11.06 10.66 -20.65
C ALA A 141 -10.01 9.92 -21.46
N VAL A 142 -9.62 8.73 -21.00
CA VAL A 142 -8.70 7.85 -21.71
C VAL A 142 -9.52 6.86 -22.55
N PRO A 143 -9.44 6.93 -23.89
CA PRO A 143 -10.20 6.03 -24.75
C PRO A 143 -9.64 4.61 -24.65
N LEU A 144 -10.48 3.68 -24.22
CA LEU A 144 -10.14 2.26 -24.09
C LEU A 144 -10.92 1.46 -25.12
N VAL A 145 -10.21 0.80 -26.03
CA VAL A 145 -10.78 -0.04 -27.09
C VAL A 145 -10.58 -1.50 -26.74
N LEU A 146 -11.67 -2.25 -26.60
CA LEU A 146 -11.60 -3.68 -26.28
C LEU A 146 -10.98 -4.44 -27.46
N HIS A 147 -9.97 -5.24 -27.15
CA HIS A 147 -9.32 -6.14 -28.10
C HIS A 147 -9.32 -7.56 -27.53
N SER A 148 -9.66 -8.51 -28.40
CA SER A 148 -9.72 -9.92 -28.10
C SER A 148 -8.90 -10.70 -29.13
N SER A 149 -8.00 -11.56 -28.66
CA SER A 149 -7.26 -12.50 -29.49
C SER A 149 -7.07 -13.84 -28.77
N ILE A 150 -6.44 -14.81 -29.43
CA ILE A 150 -6.21 -16.14 -28.87
C ILE A 150 -5.42 -16.01 -27.56
N SER A 151 -6.06 -16.35 -26.44
CA SER A 151 -5.43 -16.33 -25.11
C SER A 151 -5.00 -14.93 -24.61
N TYR A 152 -5.56 -13.86 -25.18
CA TYR A 152 -5.40 -12.49 -24.69
C TYR A 152 -6.68 -11.66 -24.83
N LEU A 153 -7.00 -10.90 -23.79
CA LEU A 153 -8.14 -9.99 -23.73
C LEU A 153 -7.74 -8.76 -22.93
N GLY A 154 -7.97 -7.57 -23.49
CA GLY A 154 -7.59 -6.32 -22.84
C GLY A 154 -8.12 -5.10 -23.56
N PHE A 155 -7.95 -3.94 -22.94
CA PHE A 155 -8.22 -2.65 -23.56
C PHE A 155 -6.93 -2.03 -24.08
N PHE A 156 -6.91 -1.60 -25.34
CA PHE A 156 -5.83 -0.78 -25.87
C PHE A 156 -6.19 0.69 -25.81
N LEU A 157 -5.19 1.50 -25.51
CA LEU A 157 -5.27 2.95 -25.62
C LEU A 157 -4.97 3.34 -27.07
N SER A 158 -5.76 4.27 -27.61
CA SER A 158 -5.62 4.76 -28.98
C SER A 158 -5.84 6.27 -29.07
N GLY A 159 -5.44 6.86 -30.21
CA GLY A 159 -5.61 8.29 -30.47
C GLY A 159 -4.64 9.20 -29.71
N SER A 160 -4.82 10.52 -29.90
CA SER A 160 -3.96 11.56 -29.32
C SER A 160 -3.83 11.55 -27.79
N PRO A 161 -4.83 11.15 -26.98
CA PRO A 161 -4.66 11.00 -25.52
C PRO A 161 -3.53 10.06 -25.11
N THR A 162 -3.24 9.06 -25.94
CA THR A 162 -2.18 8.07 -25.68
C THR A 162 -0.80 8.71 -25.76
N ASP A 163 -0.62 9.71 -26.63
CA ASP A 163 0.66 10.37 -26.83
C ASP A 163 1.07 11.19 -25.60
N VAL A 164 0.11 11.86 -24.95
CA VAL A 164 0.35 12.56 -23.67
C VAL A 164 0.78 11.59 -22.57
N ILE A 165 0.20 10.39 -22.51
CA ILE A 165 0.58 9.36 -21.53
C ILE A 165 1.98 8.81 -21.83
N ARG A 166 2.35 8.66 -23.10
CA ARG A 166 3.72 8.28 -23.49
C ARG A 166 4.72 9.38 -23.16
N GLU A 167 4.38 10.64 -23.45
CA GLU A 167 5.20 11.81 -23.11
C GLU A 167 5.43 11.88 -21.59
N PHE A 168 4.40 11.62 -20.79
CA PHE A 168 4.52 11.51 -19.34
C PHE A 168 5.53 10.42 -18.94
N ALA A 169 5.46 9.23 -19.53
CA ALA A 169 6.38 8.14 -19.22
C ALA A 169 7.83 8.46 -19.62
N VAL A 170 8.03 9.12 -20.77
CA VAL A 170 9.35 9.60 -21.22
C VAL A 170 9.89 10.68 -20.28
N THR A 171 9.05 11.65 -19.91
CA THR A 171 9.41 12.72 -18.99
C THR A 171 9.80 12.17 -17.63
N PHE A 172 9.05 11.21 -17.10
CA PHE A 172 9.40 10.51 -15.87
C PHE A 172 10.75 9.82 -15.98
N ALA A 173 11.02 9.12 -17.08
CA ALA A 173 12.31 8.47 -17.29
C ALA A 173 13.48 9.48 -17.31
N THR A 174 13.31 10.64 -17.96
CA THR A 174 14.31 11.70 -17.97
C THR A 174 14.53 12.29 -16.58
N GLU A 175 13.47 12.65 -15.85
CA GLU A 175 13.58 13.21 -14.50
C GLU A 175 14.16 12.20 -13.50
N ALA A 176 13.81 10.91 -13.62
CA ALA A 176 14.34 9.85 -12.77
C ALA A 176 15.84 9.61 -13.03
N SER A 177 16.29 9.74 -14.28
CA SER A 177 17.70 9.69 -14.64
C SER A 177 18.47 10.88 -14.06
N VAL A 178 17.92 12.09 -14.16
CA VAL A 178 18.57 13.32 -13.67
C VAL A 178 18.62 13.40 -12.14
N LEU A 179 17.54 13.00 -11.45
CA LEU A 179 17.41 13.21 -10.00
C LEU A 179 17.85 12.00 -9.17
N ALA A 180 17.71 10.79 -9.70
CA ALA A 180 17.92 9.56 -8.97
C ALA A 180 18.91 8.59 -9.64
N ASP A 181 19.59 9.02 -10.71
CA ASP A 181 20.51 8.21 -11.52
C ASP A 181 19.89 6.89 -12.03
N CYS A 182 18.55 6.86 -12.19
CA CYS A 182 17.83 5.66 -12.58
C CYS A 182 17.76 5.52 -14.10
N THR A 183 18.07 4.33 -14.62
CA THR A 183 17.90 4.03 -16.05
C THR A 183 16.51 3.44 -16.28
N VAL A 184 15.53 4.32 -16.52
CA VAL A 184 14.15 3.93 -16.81
C VAL A 184 13.93 3.81 -18.32
N LYS A 185 13.37 2.70 -18.77
CA LYS A 185 12.98 2.49 -20.18
C LYS A 185 11.46 2.65 -20.33
N PRO A 186 10.98 3.74 -20.97
CA PRO A 186 9.55 3.91 -21.24
C PRO A 186 8.99 2.78 -22.10
N CYS A 187 7.71 2.44 -21.91
CA CYS A 187 7.03 1.42 -22.69
C CYS A 187 6.93 1.84 -24.17
N THR A 188 7.58 1.08 -25.05
CA THR A 188 7.57 1.30 -26.51
C THR A 188 6.43 0.57 -27.21
N LYS A 189 5.82 -0.43 -26.54
CA LYS A 189 4.68 -1.17 -27.05
C LYS A 189 3.41 -0.32 -26.98
N GLN A 190 2.36 -0.76 -27.67
CA GLN A 190 1.06 -0.12 -27.55
C GLN A 190 0.58 -0.22 -26.09
N LEU A 191 0.20 0.92 -25.51
CA LEU A 191 -0.30 0.99 -24.14
C LEU A 191 -1.62 0.22 -24.04
N HIS A 192 -1.74 -0.62 -23.04
CA HIS A 192 -2.89 -1.49 -22.84
C HIS A 192 -3.13 -1.78 -21.36
N LEU A 193 -4.40 -2.02 -21.04
CA LEU A 193 -4.87 -2.56 -19.77
C LEU A 193 -5.28 -4.02 -20.01
N THR A 194 -4.55 -4.95 -19.39
CA THR A 194 -4.82 -6.38 -19.56
C THR A 194 -5.98 -6.83 -18.68
N LEU A 195 -6.99 -7.49 -19.26
CA LEU A 195 -8.09 -8.10 -18.51
C LEU A 195 -7.83 -9.57 -18.21
N ALA A 196 -7.37 -10.32 -19.21
CA ALA A 196 -7.04 -11.73 -19.10
C ALA A 196 -5.96 -12.09 -20.13
N HIS A 197 -5.00 -12.93 -19.74
CA HIS A 197 -4.05 -13.50 -20.70
C HIS A 197 -3.55 -14.87 -20.25
N LYS A 198 -3.02 -15.66 -21.20
CA LYS A 198 -2.59 -17.04 -20.97
C LYS A 198 -3.71 -17.91 -20.38
N PHE A 199 -4.95 -17.69 -20.83
CA PHE A 199 -6.11 -18.49 -20.45
C PHE A 199 -6.42 -19.54 -21.53
N TYR A 200 -7.15 -20.60 -21.16
CA TYR A 200 -7.52 -21.66 -22.09
C TYR A 200 -8.49 -21.16 -23.17
N PRO A 201 -8.34 -21.58 -24.44
CA PRO A 201 -9.18 -21.10 -25.54
C PRO A 201 -10.70 -21.26 -25.32
N HIS A 202 -11.14 -22.29 -24.60
CA HIS A 202 -12.56 -22.50 -24.31
C HIS A 202 -13.17 -21.43 -23.39
N HIS A 203 -12.34 -20.68 -22.64
CA HIS A 203 -12.80 -19.56 -21.82
C HIS A 203 -13.02 -18.26 -22.61
N GLN A 204 -12.57 -18.18 -23.87
CA GLN A 204 -12.58 -16.95 -24.67
C GLN A 204 -13.97 -16.29 -24.72
N ARG A 205 -15.01 -17.07 -25.07
CA ARG A 205 -16.37 -16.55 -25.26
C ARG A 205 -16.94 -15.94 -23.97
N THR A 206 -16.73 -16.62 -22.84
CA THR A 206 -17.18 -16.16 -21.53
C THR A 206 -16.45 -14.88 -21.13
N LEU A 207 -15.13 -14.83 -21.29
CA LEU A 207 -14.33 -13.65 -20.96
C LEU A 207 -14.72 -12.44 -21.83
N GLU A 208 -14.96 -12.63 -23.12
CA GLU A 208 -15.44 -11.57 -24.00
C GLU A 208 -16.82 -11.04 -23.59
N GLN A 209 -17.74 -11.92 -23.20
CA GLN A 209 -19.07 -11.51 -22.72
C GLN A 209 -18.96 -10.66 -21.45
N LEU A 210 -18.10 -11.08 -20.50
CA LEU A 210 -17.84 -10.30 -19.29
C LEU A 210 -17.17 -8.96 -19.60
N ALA A 211 -16.22 -8.92 -20.54
CA ALA A 211 -15.51 -7.69 -20.88
C ALA A 211 -16.41 -6.66 -21.59
N ARG A 212 -17.39 -7.11 -22.38
CA ARG A 212 -18.40 -6.22 -23.00
C ARG A 212 -19.28 -5.49 -21.98
N ALA A 213 -19.43 -6.03 -20.77
CA ALA A 213 -20.16 -5.37 -19.69
C ALA A 213 -19.37 -4.23 -19.01
N ILE A 214 -18.09 -4.09 -19.32
CA ILE A 214 -17.26 -2.96 -18.87
C ILE A 214 -17.49 -1.82 -19.87
N HIS A 215 -18.04 -0.70 -19.40
CA HIS A 215 -18.27 0.49 -20.21
C HIS A 215 -17.16 1.52 -19.95
N PRO A 216 -16.09 1.54 -20.77
CA PRO A 216 -14.95 2.44 -20.55
C PRO A 216 -15.25 3.92 -20.84
N GLY A 217 -16.39 4.25 -21.45
CA GLY A 217 -16.79 5.62 -21.79
C GLY A 217 -17.18 6.49 -20.60
N LEU A 218 -17.18 5.94 -19.38
CA LEU A 218 -17.36 6.72 -18.15
C LEU A 218 -16.04 7.43 -17.84
N GLY A 219 -16.02 8.77 -17.87
CA GLY A 219 -14.87 9.56 -17.44
C GLY A 219 -14.42 9.09 -16.05
N CYS A 220 -13.19 8.60 -15.96
CA CYS A 220 -12.63 8.07 -14.73
C CYS A 220 -11.32 8.79 -14.40
N PRO A 221 -11.05 9.08 -13.11
CA PRO A 221 -9.78 9.63 -12.71
C PRO A 221 -8.69 8.57 -12.87
N TRP A 222 -7.52 9.00 -13.31
CA TRP A 222 -6.33 8.16 -13.44
C TRP A 222 -5.24 8.63 -12.49
N THR A 223 -4.51 7.66 -11.93
CA THR A 223 -3.38 7.93 -11.06
C THR A 223 -2.15 7.22 -11.59
N ALA A 224 -1.02 7.92 -11.72
CA ALA A 224 0.27 7.27 -11.87
C ALA A 224 0.75 6.81 -10.50
N ALA A 225 1.12 5.55 -10.36
CA ALA A 225 1.50 4.95 -9.09
C ALA A 225 2.82 4.20 -9.25
N LEU A 226 3.77 4.54 -8.38
CA LEU A 226 5.06 3.88 -8.30
C LEU A 226 4.94 2.69 -7.36
N TYR A 227 5.36 1.51 -7.82
CA TYR A 227 5.41 0.30 -7.01
C TYR A 227 6.84 -0.22 -6.97
N SER A 228 7.19 -0.92 -5.90
CA SER A 228 8.40 -1.70 -5.83
C SER A 228 8.15 -3.15 -5.45
N ARG A 229 9.11 -4.00 -5.80
CA ARG A 229 9.17 -5.40 -5.39
C ARG A 229 10.60 -5.79 -5.04
N ASP A 230 10.73 -6.85 -4.27
CA ASP A 230 12.03 -7.41 -3.91
C ASP A 230 12.59 -8.21 -5.09
N MET A 231 13.75 -7.78 -5.61
CA MET A 231 14.34 -8.37 -6.80
C MET A 231 14.73 -9.85 -6.63
N ARG A 232 14.93 -10.31 -5.39
CA ARG A 232 15.32 -11.71 -5.10
C ARG A 232 14.22 -12.71 -5.44
N PHE A 233 12.96 -12.28 -5.35
CA PHE A 233 11.80 -13.15 -5.42
C PHE A 233 10.99 -12.98 -6.72
N VAL A 234 11.56 -12.30 -7.73
CA VAL A 234 10.89 -12.01 -9.01
C VAL A 234 10.43 -13.27 -9.76
N HIS A 235 11.14 -14.38 -9.58
CA HIS A 235 10.81 -15.66 -10.20
C HIS A 235 10.17 -16.66 -9.24
N TYR A 236 9.86 -16.23 -8.02
CA TYR A 236 9.32 -17.09 -6.98
C TYR A 236 7.80 -17.10 -7.04
N GLN A 237 7.21 -18.24 -6.74
CA GLN A 237 5.78 -18.33 -6.50
C GLN A 237 5.46 -17.70 -5.14
N THR A 238 4.44 -16.84 -5.11
CA THR A 238 3.96 -16.25 -3.86
C THR A 238 2.82 -17.09 -3.28
N LEU A 239 2.99 -17.55 -2.05
CA LEU A 239 1.96 -18.22 -1.25
C LEU A 239 1.51 -17.31 -0.12
N ARG A 240 0.27 -17.48 0.34
CA ARG A 240 -0.28 -16.83 1.53
C ARG A 240 -0.71 -17.89 2.52
N ALA A 241 -0.21 -17.81 3.75
CA ALA A 241 -0.64 -18.67 4.84
C ALA A 241 -2.11 -18.42 5.17
N VAL A 242 -2.91 -19.49 5.20
CA VAL A 242 -4.32 -19.47 5.60
C VAL A 242 -4.52 -19.99 7.01
N PHE A 243 -3.63 -20.86 7.47
CA PHE A 243 -3.67 -21.43 8.81
C PHE A 243 -2.40 -21.10 9.60
N GLN A 244 -2.52 -21.09 10.92
CA GLN A 244 -1.38 -20.95 11.81
C GLN A 244 -0.63 -22.28 11.89
N TYR A 245 0.70 -22.23 11.84
CA TYR A 245 1.57 -23.40 12.00
C TYR A 245 2.70 -23.10 12.97
N LYS A 246 2.89 -23.99 13.95
CA LYS A 246 4.02 -23.96 14.89
C LYS A 246 5.04 -25.01 14.45
N PRO A 247 6.30 -24.62 14.19
CA PRO A 247 7.37 -25.55 13.84
C PRO A 247 7.53 -26.64 14.89
N GLN A 248 7.68 -27.88 14.41
CA GLN A 248 8.11 -29.04 15.19
C GLN A 248 9.63 -29.23 15.11
N ASN A 249 10.23 -28.91 13.96
CA ASN A 249 11.66 -28.99 13.72
C ASN A 249 12.30 -27.60 13.52
N VAL A 250 13.63 -27.52 13.60
CA VAL A 250 14.39 -26.26 13.56
C VAL A 250 14.49 -25.64 12.17
N ASP A 251 14.31 -26.46 11.14
CA ASP A 251 14.31 -26.15 9.72
C ASP A 251 12.93 -25.79 9.18
N GLU A 252 11.89 -25.82 10.02
CA GLU A 252 10.52 -25.46 9.66
C GLU A 252 10.20 -23.98 9.92
N LEU A 253 9.30 -23.43 9.11
CA LEU A 253 8.83 -22.05 9.20
C LEU A 253 7.57 -21.92 10.04
N THR A 254 7.58 -20.92 10.93
CA THR A 254 6.36 -20.52 11.64
C THR A 254 5.43 -19.77 10.68
N LEU A 255 4.18 -20.24 10.56
CA LEU A 255 3.16 -19.57 9.75
C LEU A 255 2.14 -18.86 10.64
N SER A 256 1.81 -17.62 10.29
CA SER A 256 0.64 -16.92 10.81
C SER A 256 -0.32 -16.62 9.66
N PRO A 257 -1.65 -16.73 9.84
CA PRO A 257 -2.61 -16.41 8.79
C PRO A 257 -2.39 -15.01 8.21
N GLY A 258 -2.28 -14.93 6.89
CA GLY A 258 -1.97 -13.72 6.14
C GLY A 258 -0.48 -13.49 5.85
N ASP A 259 0.44 -14.27 6.43
CA ASP A 259 1.86 -14.21 6.07
C ASP A 259 2.07 -14.60 4.61
N TYR A 260 2.97 -13.90 3.91
CA TYR A 260 3.40 -14.28 2.56
C TYR A 260 4.71 -15.08 2.60
N ILE A 261 4.80 -16.06 1.70
CA ILE A 261 5.94 -16.96 1.57
C ILE A 261 6.34 -17.00 0.09
N PHE A 262 7.62 -16.79 -0.18
CA PHE A 262 8.20 -16.92 -1.51
C PHE A 262 8.76 -18.33 -1.68
N VAL A 263 8.32 -19.03 -2.73
CA VAL A 263 8.72 -20.41 -3.03
C VAL A 263 9.43 -20.44 -4.37
N ASP A 264 10.67 -20.92 -4.39
CA ASP A 264 11.40 -21.15 -5.63
C ASP A 264 10.95 -22.50 -6.24
N PRO A 265 10.28 -22.53 -7.39
CA PRO A 265 9.81 -23.78 -7.98
C PRO A 265 10.95 -24.73 -8.39
N THR A 266 12.19 -24.23 -8.52
CA THR A 266 13.36 -25.04 -8.90
C THR A 266 14.01 -25.75 -7.72
N GLN A 267 13.72 -25.33 -6.48
CA GLN A 267 14.36 -25.84 -5.27
C GLN A 267 13.40 -26.62 -4.38
N GLN A 268 12.60 -27.51 -4.98
CA GLN A 268 11.60 -28.32 -4.26
C GLN A 268 11.94 -29.81 -4.20
N GLU A 269 13.07 -30.25 -4.77
CA GLU A 269 13.47 -31.66 -4.78
C GLU A 269 13.76 -32.23 -3.38
N GLU A 270 14.21 -31.37 -2.47
CA GLU A 270 14.47 -31.71 -1.06
C GLU A 270 13.18 -31.81 -0.23
N ALA A 271 12.05 -31.34 -0.75
CA ALA A 271 10.79 -31.32 -0.03
C ALA A 271 10.10 -32.69 -0.10
N SER A 272 9.73 -33.22 1.06
CA SER A 272 8.88 -34.41 1.15
C SER A 272 7.44 -34.09 0.72
N GLU A 273 6.67 -35.11 0.34
CA GLU A 273 5.27 -34.94 -0.06
C GLU A 273 4.45 -34.17 0.99
N GLY A 274 3.68 -33.17 0.54
CA GLY A 274 2.88 -32.29 1.40
C GLY A 274 3.64 -31.15 2.07
N TRP A 275 4.95 -31.06 1.85
CA TRP A 275 5.81 -29.97 2.32
C TRP A 275 6.36 -29.16 1.15
N VAL A 276 6.64 -27.89 1.42
CA VAL A 276 7.26 -26.98 0.46
C VAL A 276 8.34 -26.17 1.17
N ILE A 277 9.42 -25.86 0.47
CA ILE A 277 10.49 -25.00 0.98
C ILE A 277 10.25 -23.58 0.50
N GLY A 278 10.16 -22.65 1.44
CA GLY A 278 9.91 -21.25 1.14
C GLY A 278 10.71 -20.30 2.01
N VAL A 279 10.64 -19.01 1.67
CA VAL A 279 11.20 -17.89 2.43
C VAL A 279 10.07 -17.03 2.95
N SER A 280 9.98 -16.87 4.27
CA SER A 280 8.95 -16.01 4.88
C SER A 280 9.23 -14.54 4.55
N GLN A 281 8.27 -13.83 3.98
CA GLN A 281 8.39 -12.38 3.74
C GLN A 281 8.60 -11.62 5.06
N ARG A 282 7.94 -12.06 6.14
CA ARG A 282 7.95 -11.37 7.44
C ARG A 282 9.28 -11.50 8.18
N THR A 283 9.97 -12.64 8.04
CA THR A 283 11.19 -12.91 8.81
C THR A 283 12.43 -13.08 7.95
N GLY A 284 12.30 -13.17 6.63
CA GLY A 284 13.39 -13.47 5.70
C GLY A 284 14.01 -14.86 5.86
N ARG A 285 13.41 -15.73 6.69
CA ARG A 285 13.96 -17.06 6.96
C ARG A 285 13.48 -18.05 5.91
N ARG A 286 14.40 -18.90 5.43
CA ARG A 286 14.09 -20.08 4.63
C ARG A 286 13.76 -21.27 5.54
N GLY A 287 12.82 -22.10 5.13
CA GLY A 287 12.55 -23.37 5.79
C GLY A 287 11.35 -24.11 5.20
N PHE A 288 11.04 -25.26 5.78
CA PHE A 288 9.92 -26.12 5.38
C PHE A 288 8.60 -25.60 5.93
N LEU A 289 7.54 -25.73 5.15
CA LEU A 289 6.18 -25.45 5.58
C LEU A 289 5.19 -26.45 4.97
N PRO A 290 4.07 -26.75 5.66
CA PRO A 290 3.03 -27.60 5.10
C PRO A 290 2.29 -26.90 3.97
N GLU A 291 2.23 -27.52 2.79
CA GLU A 291 1.65 -26.93 1.58
C GLU A 291 0.16 -26.62 1.76
N ASN A 292 -0.58 -27.52 2.41
CA ASN A 292 -2.02 -27.40 2.67
C ASN A 292 -2.39 -26.30 3.68
N TYR A 293 -1.40 -25.59 4.26
CA TYR A 293 -1.62 -24.43 5.12
C TYR A 293 -1.55 -23.11 4.36
N THR A 294 -1.38 -23.17 3.04
CA THR A 294 -1.19 -22.01 2.19
C THR A 294 -2.07 -22.05 0.95
N ASP A 295 -2.38 -20.86 0.45
CA ASP A 295 -3.03 -20.66 -0.86
C ASP A 295 -2.11 -19.88 -1.79
N ARG A 296 -2.29 -20.04 -3.10
CA ARG A 296 -1.60 -19.18 -4.08
C ARG A 296 -2.07 -17.73 -3.96
N ALA A 297 -1.15 -16.84 -3.63
CA ALA A 297 -1.36 -15.40 -3.59
C ALA A 297 -1.19 -14.78 -4.98
N SER A 298 -1.52 -13.50 -5.13
CA SER A 298 -1.14 -12.73 -6.31
C SER A 298 0.25 -12.13 -6.12
N GLU A 299 1.08 -12.09 -7.16
CA GLU A 299 2.45 -11.53 -7.08
C GLU A 299 2.44 -10.10 -6.50
N ALA A 300 1.52 -9.27 -7.00
CA ALA A 300 1.41 -7.87 -6.58
C ALA A 300 0.94 -7.67 -5.13
N ASP A 301 0.46 -8.72 -4.45
CA ASP A 301 0.09 -8.62 -3.03
C ASP A 301 1.30 -8.34 -2.13
N THR A 302 2.51 -8.69 -2.60
CA THR A 302 3.77 -8.44 -1.88
C THR A 302 4.47 -7.16 -2.32
N TRP A 303 3.96 -6.49 -3.36
CA TRP A 303 4.53 -5.25 -3.85
C TRP A 303 4.22 -4.09 -2.94
N VAL A 304 5.14 -3.15 -2.85
CA VAL A 304 4.99 -1.96 -2.04
C VAL A 304 4.53 -0.82 -2.92
N LYS A 305 3.34 -0.29 -2.63
CA LYS A 305 2.86 0.94 -3.26
C LYS A 305 3.54 2.16 -2.61
N HIS A 306 4.24 2.94 -3.41
CA HIS A 306 4.90 4.17 -2.99
C HIS A 306 4.01 5.39 -3.28
N ARG A 307 4.60 6.48 -3.79
CA ARG A 307 3.89 7.70 -4.14
C ARG A 307 2.98 7.49 -5.35
N THR A 308 1.89 8.23 -5.33
CA THR A 308 0.93 8.32 -6.42
C THR A 308 0.77 9.77 -6.85
N TYR A 309 0.74 10.00 -8.15
CA TYR A 309 0.37 11.27 -8.75
C TYR A 309 -1.03 11.16 -9.35
N THR A 310 -1.91 12.12 -9.06
CA THR A 310 -3.30 12.11 -9.53
C THR A 310 -3.48 13.17 -10.59
N PHE A 311 -3.96 12.78 -11.77
CA PHE A 311 -4.23 13.72 -12.86
C PHE A 311 -5.64 14.28 -12.69
N SER A 312 -5.76 15.40 -11.96
CA SER A 312 -7.01 16.15 -11.80
C SER A 312 -6.70 17.63 -11.85
N LEU A 313 -7.30 18.37 -12.79
CA LEU A 313 -7.25 19.83 -12.76
C LEU A 313 -8.11 20.31 -11.58
N ALA A 314 -7.47 20.87 -10.55
CA ALA A 314 -8.13 21.90 -9.76
C ALA A 314 -8.20 23.14 -10.67
N THR A 315 -9.39 23.50 -11.13
CA THR A 315 -9.60 24.73 -11.90
C THR A 315 -9.42 25.94 -10.99
N ASP A 316 -8.26 26.60 -11.08
CA ASP A 316 -8.02 27.92 -10.48
C ASP A 316 -8.79 29.00 -11.26
N LEU A 317 -9.72 29.67 -10.57
CA LEU A 317 -10.39 30.88 -11.05
C LEU A 317 -10.17 32.00 -10.02
N ASP A 318 -9.08 32.74 -10.17
CA ASP A 318 -8.90 34.02 -9.47
C ASP A 318 -8.38 35.08 -10.46
N SER A 319 -9.29 35.85 -11.06
CA SER A 319 -9.01 37.23 -11.45
C SER A 319 -10.28 38.09 -11.56
N ARG A 320 -10.39 39.06 -10.63
CA ARG A 320 -11.09 40.37 -10.68
C ARG A 320 -12.63 40.41 -10.69
N LYS A 321 -13.24 41.09 -9.69
CA LYS A 321 -13.65 42.53 -9.71
C LYS A 321 -14.71 42.88 -8.63
N ASP A 322 -14.58 44.08 -8.04
CA ASP A 322 -15.43 44.72 -7.00
C ASP A 322 -16.87 45.13 -7.43
N GLY A 323 -17.78 45.33 -6.46
CA GLY A 323 -18.99 46.21 -6.56
C GLY A 323 -20.28 45.77 -5.82
N GLU A 324 -20.92 46.68 -5.08
CA GLU A 324 -22.05 46.56 -4.10
C GLU A 324 -23.51 46.38 -4.64
N GLY A 325 -24.47 46.00 -3.76
CA GLY A 325 -25.90 46.40 -3.87
C GLY A 325 -27.00 45.51 -3.22
N SER A 326 -27.71 46.07 -2.22
CA SER A 326 -28.80 45.58 -1.31
C SER A 326 -30.17 45.09 -1.88
N GLY A 327 -30.89 44.20 -1.15
CA GLY A 327 -32.39 44.16 -1.04
C GLY A 327 -33.12 42.79 -1.01
N ARG A 328 -34.10 42.58 -0.09
CA ARG A 328 -35.02 41.41 0.11
C ARG A 328 -36.46 41.94 0.36
N PRO A 329 -37.57 41.15 0.54
CA PRO A 329 -37.93 39.73 0.23
C PRO A 329 -39.42 39.49 -0.24
N SER A 330 -39.83 38.23 -0.57
CA SER A 330 -41.09 37.50 -0.16
C SER A 330 -41.88 36.65 -1.21
N ALA A 331 -42.33 35.46 -0.74
CA ALA A 331 -43.59 34.69 -0.99
C ALA A 331 -43.75 33.56 -2.07
N GLU A 332 -44.01 32.34 -1.54
CA GLU A 332 -45.01 31.27 -1.86
C GLU A 332 -44.91 30.19 -3.01
N PHE A 333 -44.73 28.93 -2.54
CA PHE A 333 -45.34 27.59 -2.82
C PHE A 333 -45.59 26.90 -4.20
N HIS A 334 -45.02 25.67 -4.27
CA HIS A 334 -45.47 24.34 -4.83
C HIS A 334 -45.14 23.85 -6.29
N PRO A 335 -44.98 22.51 -6.51
CA PRO A 335 -44.05 21.85 -7.46
C PRO A 335 -44.73 21.25 -8.73
N PRO A 336 -44.03 20.76 -9.80
CA PRO A 336 -43.42 19.41 -9.86
C PRO A 336 -42.18 19.24 -10.82
N GLN A 337 -41.79 17.97 -11.01
CA GLN A 337 -40.63 17.38 -11.70
C GLN A 337 -40.28 17.88 -13.12
N THR A 338 -38.98 18.02 -13.42
CA THR A 338 -38.22 17.30 -14.49
C THR A 338 -36.79 17.83 -14.61
N SER A 339 -35.94 17.00 -15.19
CA SER A 339 -34.50 17.14 -15.42
C SER A 339 -34.04 18.47 -16.02
N ARG A 340 -32.94 19.00 -15.48
CA ARG A 340 -31.80 19.58 -16.23
C ARG A 340 -30.66 19.96 -15.30
N SER A 341 -29.49 19.45 -15.65
CA SER A 341 -28.17 19.90 -15.19
C SER A 341 -28.02 21.41 -15.41
N LEU A 342 -27.69 22.16 -14.36
CA LEU A 342 -26.82 23.33 -14.43
C LEU A 342 -26.05 23.45 -13.12
N SER A 343 -24.80 23.05 -13.19
CA SER A 343 -23.72 23.47 -12.31
C SER A 343 -23.56 25.00 -12.32
N SER A 344 -22.93 25.50 -11.26
CA SER A 344 -22.28 26.82 -11.16
C SER A 344 -23.17 27.94 -10.65
N ILE A 345 -23.18 28.13 -9.33
CA ILE A 345 -22.97 29.38 -8.57
C ILE A 345 -23.18 29.04 -7.09
N GLN A 346 -22.14 28.53 -6.43
CA GLN A 346 -21.87 28.67 -4.98
C GLN A 346 -20.47 28.11 -4.63
N ALA A 347 -19.54 28.25 -5.58
CA ALA A 347 -18.12 28.22 -5.33
C ALA A 347 -17.63 29.65 -5.50
N LEU A 348 -17.62 30.42 -4.41
CA LEU A 348 -16.67 31.49 -4.09
C LEU A 348 -17.06 32.05 -2.72
N GLN A 349 -16.09 32.02 -1.80
CA GLN A 349 -16.16 32.35 -0.36
C GLN A 349 -16.62 31.24 0.60
N ALA A 350 -15.80 30.20 0.72
CA ALA A 350 -15.32 29.77 2.03
C ALA A 350 -14.18 28.77 1.84
N THR A 351 -13.06 29.05 2.50
CA THR A 351 -12.12 28.06 3.03
C THR A 351 -12.88 27.07 3.93
N VAL A 352 -13.68 26.18 3.33
CA VAL A 352 -14.38 25.15 4.10
C VAL A 352 -13.35 24.09 4.46
N ALA A 353 -12.86 24.17 5.69
CA ALA A 353 -12.17 23.08 6.35
C ALA A 353 -12.95 21.78 6.09
N ARG A 354 -12.39 20.89 5.27
CA ARG A 354 -12.99 19.58 4.99
C ARG A 354 -13.15 18.86 6.33
N ARG A 355 -14.39 18.50 6.69
CA ARG A 355 -14.64 17.67 7.88
C ARG A 355 -14.18 16.25 7.56
N SER A 356 -13.05 15.86 8.14
CA SER A 356 -12.51 14.50 8.03
C SER A 356 -12.86 13.71 9.29
N VAL A 357 -13.31 12.48 9.12
CA VAL A 357 -13.53 11.53 10.24
C VAL A 357 -12.35 10.58 10.28
N LEU A 358 -11.64 10.55 11.41
CA LEU A 358 -10.57 9.59 11.68
C LEU A 358 -11.07 8.55 12.67
N VAL A 359 -11.18 7.30 12.23
CA VAL A 359 -11.54 6.18 13.10
C VAL A 359 -10.27 5.60 13.70
N VAL A 360 -10.14 5.70 15.02
CA VAL A 360 -8.95 5.25 15.76
C VAL A 360 -9.33 4.10 16.69
N ARG A 361 -8.58 3.00 16.64
CA ARG A 361 -8.72 1.88 17.57
C ARG A 361 -7.99 2.19 18.89
N HIS A 362 -8.52 1.71 20.01
CA HIS A 362 -7.82 1.76 21.30
C HIS A 362 -6.43 1.08 21.23
N GLY A 363 -5.50 1.50 22.07
CA GLY A 363 -4.19 0.84 22.23
C GLY A 363 -4.29 -0.56 22.85
N GLU A 364 -3.15 -1.22 23.01
CA GLU A 364 -3.08 -2.53 23.68
C GLU A 364 -3.76 -2.53 25.07
N ARG A 365 -4.57 -3.56 25.35
CA ARG A 365 -5.20 -3.76 26.66
C ARG A 365 -4.46 -4.79 27.51
N VAL A 366 -4.59 -4.67 28.82
CA VAL A 366 -3.92 -5.61 29.77
C VAL A 366 -4.38 -7.06 29.61
N ASP A 367 -5.65 -7.31 29.30
CA ASP A 367 -6.21 -8.66 29.12
C ASP A 367 -5.68 -9.37 27.87
N GLN A 368 -5.26 -8.61 26.86
CA GLN A 368 -4.65 -9.15 25.64
C GLN A 368 -3.25 -9.69 25.88
N VAL A 369 -2.52 -9.11 26.84
CA VAL A 369 -1.15 -9.48 27.17
C VAL A 369 -1.10 -10.53 28.28
N PHE A 370 -1.85 -10.30 29.35
CA PHE A 370 -1.79 -11.10 30.58
C PHE A 370 -2.92 -12.14 30.69
N GLY A 371 -3.77 -12.24 29.66
CA GLY A 371 -4.85 -13.19 29.57
C GLY A 371 -6.05 -12.86 30.46
N LYS A 372 -7.01 -13.79 30.54
CA LYS A 372 -8.28 -13.58 31.26
C LYS A 372 -8.12 -13.44 32.78
N SER A 373 -7.03 -13.94 33.35
CA SER A 373 -6.73 -13.86 34.79
C SER A 373 -5.93 -12.62 35.18
N TRP A 374 -5.75 -11.65 34.29
CA TRP A 374 -4.97 -10.43 34.54
C TRP A 374 -5.38 -9.71 35.83
N LEU A 375 -6.66 -9.74 36.18
CA LEU A 375 -7.20 -9.07 37.36
C LEU A 375 -6.75 -9.74 38.67
N GLN A 376 -6.69 -11.07 38.68
CA GLN A 376 -6.18 -11.85 39.82
C GLN A 376 -4.68 -11.62 40.02
N GLN A 377 -3.94 -11.44 38.93
CA GLN A 377 -2.50 -11.21 38.96
C GLN A 377 -2.11 -9.83 39.56
N CYS A 378 -3.00 -8.84 39.47
CA CYS A 378 -2.75 -7.47 39.94
C CYS A 378 -3.58 -7.06 41.17
N SER A 379 -4.23 -8.01 41.84
CA SER A 379 -5.02 -7.79 43.06
C SER A 379 -4.31 -8.36 44.28
N THR A 380 -4.11 -7.55 45.32
CA THR A 380 -3.67 -8.05 46.62
C THR A 380 -4.82 -8.77 47.35
N PRO A 381 -4.53 -9.59 48.39
CA PRO A 381 -5.57 -10.22 49.21
C PRO A 381 -6.58 -9.24 49.81
N ASP A 382 -6.14 -8.01 50.11
CA ASP A 382 -6.98 -6.92 50.61
C ASP A 382 -7.81 -6.21 49.51
N GLY A 383 -7.79 -6.74 48.27
CA GLY A 383 -8.53 -6.18 47.14
C GLY A 383 -7.97 -4.88 46.58
N LYS A 384 -6.70 -4.56 46.86
CA LYS A 384 -6.01 -3.37 46.33
C LYS A 384 -5.26 -3.72 45.05
N TYR A 385 -5.17 -2.74 44.16
CA TYR A 385 -4.35 -2.84 42.96
C TYR A 385 -2.86 -2.78 43.32
N TYR A 386 -2.07 -3.68 42.75
CA TYR A 386 -0.62 -3.55 42.70
C TYR A 386 -0.12 -3.90 41.30
N ARG A 387 1.11 -3.49 40.98
CA ARG A 387 1.70 -3.65 39.65
C ARG A 387 2.70 -4.80 39.66
N PRO A 388 2.32 -6.01 39.22
CA PRO A 388 3.23 -7.16 39.20
C PRO A 388 4.25 -7.08 38.06
N ASP A 389 3.90 -6.39 36.96
CA ASP A 389 4.75 -6.19 35.78
C ASP A 389 4.64 -4.74 35.29
N LEU A 390 5.72 -4.22 34.68
CA LEU A 390 5.80 -2.83 34.22
C LEU A 390 4.79 -2.48 33.13
N ASN A 391 4.32 -3.47 32.36
CA ASN A 391 3.30 -3.29 31.35
C ASN A 391 1.88 -3.19 31.94
N PHE A 392 1.69 -3.42 33.25
CA PHE A 392 0.49 -2.99 33.95
C PHE A 392 0.52 -1.47 34.21
N PRO A 393 -0.63 -0.78 34.11
CA PRO A 393 -0.70 0.68 34.27
C PRO A 393 -0.22 1.14 35.66
N CYS A 394 0.24 2.39 35.77
CA CYS A 394 0.72 2.95 37.04
C CYS A 394 -0.34 2.98 38.16
N SER A 395 -1.61 3.06 37.78
CA SER A 395 -2.75 3.10 38.69
C SER A 395 -4.03 2.76 37.91
N LEU A 396 -5.06 2.28 38.61
CA LEU A 396 -6.40 2.13 38.05
C LEU A 396 -7.28 3.34 38.42
N PRO A 397 -8.16 3.81 37.53
CA PRO A 397 -9.15 4.83 37.86
C PRO A 397 -10.05 4.40 39.02
N PRO A 398 -10.51 5.32 39.88
CA PRO A 398 -11.47 5.00 40.92
C PRO A 398 -12.80 4.57 40.30
N ARG A 399 -13.38 3.46 40.78
CA ARG A 399 -14.69 2.94 40.39
C ARG A 399 -15.50 2.52 41.62
N SER A 400 -16.83 2.63 41.53
CA SER A 400 -17.76 2.23 42.61
C SER A 400 -17.61 0.76 43.03
N GLY A 401 -17.24 -0.13 42.09
CA GLY A 401 -16.98 -1.55 42.35
C GLY A 401 -15.52 -1.91 42.69
N GLY A 402 -14.66 -0.92 42.94
CA GLY A 402 -13.22 -1.13 43.16
C GLY A 402 -12.53 -1.82 41.97
N ILE A 403 -11.50 -2.62 42.25
CA ILE A 403 -10.74 -3.35 41.21
C ILE A 403 -11.61 -4.37 40.44
N LYS A 404 -12.63 -4.96 41.08
CA LYS A 404 -13.55 -5.91 40.45
C LYS A 404 -14.35 -5.30 39.30
N GLY A 405 -14.59 -3.99 39.33
CA GLY A 405 -15.28 -3.27 38.27
C GLY A 405 -14.53 -3.20 36.93
N PHE A 406 -13.32 -3.75 36.83
CA PHE A 406 -12.54 -3.83 35.59
C PHE A 406 -12.60 -5.19 34.90
N GLU A 407 -13.22 -6.21 35.50
CA GLU A 407 -13.24 -7.58 34.95
C GLU A 407 -13.79 -7.63 33.51
N SER A 408 -14.89 -6.93 33.24
CA SER A 408 -15.51 -6.83 31.91
C SER A 408 -15.07 -5.61 31.10
N ASP A 409 -14.16 -4.80 31.65
CA ASP A 409 -13.69 -3.53 31.07
C ASP A 409 -12.21 -3.27 31.41
N PRO A 410 -11.29 -4.02 30.78
CA PRO A 410 -9.87 -3.98 31.09
C PRO A 410 -9.24 -2.66 30.61
N PRO A 411 -8.32 -2.06 31.40
CA PRO A 411 -7.61 -0.84 31.02
C PRO A 411 -6.58 -1.09 29.90
N LEU A 412 -6.05 0.02 29.35
CA LEU A 412 -4.86 -0.02 28.51
C LEU A 412 -3.63 -0.49 29.32
N SER A 413 -2.74 -1.23 28.67
CA SER A 413 -1.41 -1.53 29.20
C SER A 413 -0.51 -0.28 29.14
N SER A 414 0.64 -0.30 29.81
CA SER A 414 1.63 0.79 29.69
C SER A 414 2.08 0.98 28.23
N CYS A 415 2.24 -0.11 27.47
CA CYS A 415 2.48 -0.09 26.03
C CYS A 415 1.30 0.50 25.25
N GLY A 416 0.06 0.15 25.60
CA GLY A 416 -1.14 0.72 24.99
C GLY A 416 -1.26 2.23 25.20
N VAL A 417 -0.94 2.71 26.42
CA VAL A 417 -0.87 4.15 26.71
C VAL A 417 0.23 4.83 25.89
N PHE A 418 1.39 4.20 25.75
CA PHE A 418 2.47 4.71 24.90
C PHE A 418 2.06 4.82 23.42
N GLN A 419 1.40 3.79 22.87
CA GLN A 419 0.85 3.80 21.51
C GLN A 419 -0.13 4.96 21.29
N SER A 420 -1.07 5.16 22.23
CA SER A 420 -2.04 6.25 22.16
C SER A 420 -1.38 7.64 22.23
N ARG A 421 -0.37 7.81 23.08
CA ARG A 421 0.40 9.08 23.17
C ARG A 421 1.20 9.36 21.91
N LEU A 422 1.84 8.34 21.34
CA LEU A 422 2.61 8.48 20.10
C LEU A 422 1.68 8.86 18.93
N ALA A 423 0.49 8.25 18.86
CA ALA A 423 -0.51 8.61 17.86
C ALA A 423 -1.01 10.06 18.02
N GLY A 424 -1.24 10.52 19.26
CA GLY A 424 -1.64 11.91 19.52
C GLY A 424 -0.53 12.96 19.37
N GLY A 425 0.73 12.58 19.62
CA GLY A 425 1.89 13.50 19.66
C GLY A 425 2.75 13.55 18.39
N SER A 426 2.47 12.73 17.37
CA SER A 426 3.27 12.63 16.15
C SER A 426 2.95 13.67 15.06
N GLY A 427 2.02 14.59 15.33
CA GLY A 427 1.72 15.72 14.43
C GLY A 427 2.52 16.97 14.78
N PRO A 428 3.05 17.73 13.80
CA PRO A 428 3.56 19.09 14.04
C PRO A 428 2.47 19.95 14.69
N PRO A 429 2.82 20.93 15.55
CA PRO A 429 1.83 21.84 16.14
C PRO A 429 1.04 22.52 15.00
N GLY A 430 -0.26 22.18 14.89
CA GLY A 430 -1.18 22.73 13.88
C GLY A 430 -1.58 21.81 12.72
N TRP A 431 -1.15 20.55 12.66
CA TRP A 431 -1.39 19.70 11.48
C TRP A 431 -2.83 19.24 11.25
N VAL A 432 -3.63 19.06 12.32
CA VAL A 432 -5.08 18.76 12.21
C VAL A 432 -5.80 19.39 13.39
N ARG A 433 -6.74 20.29 13.14
CA ARG A 433 -7.62 20.83 14.19
C ARG A 433 -8.72 19.82 14.47
N ALA A 434 -8.57 19.01 15.51
CA ALA A 434 -9.62 18.12 15.98
C ALA A 434 -10.78 18.94 16.56
N THR A 435 -11.91 18.99 15.87
CA THR A 435 -13.08 19.79 16.28
C THR A 435 -14.04 19.02 17.18
N LEU A 436 -14.02 17.69 17.10
CA LEU A 436 -14.86 16.79 17.89
C LEU A 436 -14.14 15.46 18.07
N ILE A 437 -14.03 14.99 19.31
CA ILE A 437 -13.53 13.65 19.64
C ILE A 437 -14.71 12.87 20.23
N LEU A 438 -15.10 11.80 19.57
CA LEU A 438 -16.08 10.85 20.09
C LEU A 438 -15.33 9.60 20.51
N SER A 439 -15.63 9.11 21.70
CA SER A 439 -15.01 7.91 22.22
C SER A 439 -16.07 6.92 22.66
N SER A 440 -15.74 5.63 22.58
CA SER A 440 -16.60 4.58 23.13
C SER A 440 -16.71 4.75 24.63
N SER A 441 -17.82 4.35 25.25
CA SER A 441 -18.01 4.39 26.71
C SER A 441 -16.96 3.58 27.50
N ARG A 442 -16.21 2.70 26.82
CA ARG A 442 -15.09 1.92 27.37
C ARG A 442 -13.73 2.63 27.30
N CYS A 443 -13.64 3.77 26.62
CA CYS A 443 -12.42 4.57 26.49
C CYS A 443 -12.84 6.04 26.60
N PRO A 444 -12.89 6.64 27.80
CA PRO A 444 -13.12 8.08 27.91
C PRO A 444 -12.00 8.86 27.17
N PRO A 445 -12.32 10.01 26.56
CA PRO A 445 -11.38 10.77 25.73
C PRO A 445 -10.23 11.38 26.53
#